data_AF-A0A195CS69-F1
#
_entry.id   AF-A0A195CS69-F1
#
_cell.length_a   1.000
_cell.length_b   1.000
_cell.length_c   1.000
_cell.angle_alpha   90.00
_cell.angle_beta   90.00
_cell.angle_gamma   90.00
#
_symmetry.space_group_name_H-M   'P 1'
#
loop_
_entity.id
_entity.type
_entity.pdbx_description
1 polymer ?
#
loop_
_entity_poly.entity_id
_entity_poly.type
_entity_poly.pdbx_seq_one_letter_code
_entity_poly.pdbx_strand_id
1 'polypeptide(L)'
;MRCLLSVILAVLLITADGKVVPNSDVENQQTDTQPLQLSDHIKEAQDVIKNLGTQIQQQLNLPNQQEFLDTFKEQSSNLLNNVQTYLKNMSDEIKTKRPGLEDFWTNMNNKLSETFNNFNFNPETTEQINQLRTKFQEGVQTLVTESENAAKTINENSSKVQEGIAKFTKQAIDIAVQASQNLSNQLQQATTPQPEN
;
A
#
# COMPACT_ATOMS: atom_id res chain seq x y z
N MET A 1 25.49 -15.88 65.25
CA MET A 1 24.80 -14.99 66.22
C MET A 1 24.11 -13.93 65.38
N ARG A 2 22.81 -14.00 65.08
CA ARG A 2 21.64 -13.67 65.92
C ARG A 2 21.68 -12.27 66.54
N CYS A 3 20.58 -11.55 66.27
CA CYS A 3 19.98 -10.43 67.01
C CYS A 3 20.51 -9.04 66.67
N LEU A 4 19.72 -7.97 66.58
CA LEU A 4 18.28 -7.65 66.49
C LEU A 4 18.25 -6.13 66.84
N LEU A 5 17.10 -5.49 66.61
CA LEU A 5 16.70 -4.18 67.14
C LEU A 5 17.22 -2.97 66.35
N SER A 6 16.48 -1.89 66.15
CA SER A 6 15.06 -1.54 66.28
C SER A 6 14.99 -0.06 65.90
N VAL A 7 13.92 0.32 65.20
CA VAL A 7 13.07 1.50 65.45
C VAL A 7 13.76 2.79 65.95
N ILE A 8 13.59 3.92 65.24
CA ILE A 8 12.71 5.03 65.66
C ILE A 8 12.80 6.19 64.65
N LEU A 9 11.59 6.61 64.29
CA LEU A 9 11.14 7.74 63.50
C LEU A 9 11.30 9.07 64.30
N ALA A 10 11.85 10.12 63.69
CA ALA A 10 11.57 11.53 64.02
C ALA A 10 11.99 12.39 62.79
N VAL A 11 11.11 12.90 61.90
CA VAL A 11 9.99 13.86 62.04
C VAL A 11 10.51 15.29 62.27
N LEU A 12 10.34 16.10 61.19
CA LEU A 12 10.16 17.57 61.13
C LEU A 12 11.45 18.43 61.19
N LEU A 13 11.63 19.54 60.44
CA LEU A 13 10.71 20.35 59.63
C LEU A 13 11.48 21.47 58.88
N ILE A 14 10.96 21.80 57.69
CA ILE A 14 10.83 23.13 57.04
C ILE A 14 12.07 23.81 56.47
N THR A 15 11.94 24.12 55.18
CA THR A 15 12.02 25.44 54.52
C THR A 15 12.78 25.25 53.20
N ALA A 16 12.40 25.77 52.06
CA ALA A 16 11.22 26.47 51.57
C ALA A 16 11.42 26.49 50.03
N ASP A 17 10.33 26.75 49.30
CA ASP A 17 10.34 27.31 47.95
C ASP A 17 11.07 26.53 46.84
N GLY A 18 10.33 25.56 46.29
CA GLY A 18 9.72 25.79 44.98
C GLY A 18 10.67 26.13 43.82
N LYS A 19 11.74 25.37 43.65
CA LYS A 19 12.37 25.25 42.33
C LYS A 19 13.14 23.95 42.25
N VAL A 20 13.04 23.31 41.08
CA VAL A 20 13.88 22.24 40.53
C VAL A 20 13.30 20.81 40.50
N VAL A 21 13.38 20.28 39.27
CA VAL A 21 13.44 18.90 38.79
C VAL A 21 12.15 18.08 38.78
N PRO A 22 11.50 17.87 37.62
CA PRO A 22 10.70 16.68 37.42
C PRO A 22 11.65 15.49 37.32
N ASN A 23 11.53 14.63 38.32
CA ASN A 23 11.95 13.24 38.35
C ASN A 23 11.69 12.57 37.00
N SER A 24 12.67 11.79 36.53
CA SER A 24 12.62 10.99 35.31
C SER A 24 11.45 10.00 35.34
N ASP A 25 10.30 10.48 34.87
CA ASP A 25 9.13 9.69 34.54
C ASP A 25 8.74 10.08 33.11
N VAL A 26 8.16 9.12 32.39
CA VAL A 26 7.96 9.12 30.93
C VAL A 26 9.24 8.80 30.14
N GLU A 27 9.51 7.50 30.03
CA GLU A 27 10.11 6.92 28.83
C GLU A 27 9.31 7.44 27.64
N ASN A 28 9.84 8.49 27.04
CA ASN A 28 9.32 9.14 25.86
C ASN A 28 9.50 8.13 24.72
N GLN A 29 8.56 7.20 24.59
CA GLN A 29 8.20 6.64 23.30
C GLN A 29 7.61 7.80 22.49
N GLN A 30 8.53 8.66 22.04
CA GLN A 30 8.41 9.34 20.80
C GLN A 30 8.27 8.20 19.78
N THR A 31 7.03 7.78 19.53
CA THR A 31 6.69 7.22 18.23
C THR A 31 7.14 8.29 17.27
N ASP A 32 8.33 8.09 16.70
CA ASP A 32 8.74 8.76 15.48
C ASP A 32 7.66 8.39 14.45
N THR A 33 6.55 9.13 14.46
CA THR A 33 5.67 9.27 13.31
C THR A 33 6.51 10.05 12.31
N GLN A 34 7.49 9.37 11.72
CA GLN A 34 7.99 9.71 10.42
C GLN A 34 6.72 9.95 9.58
N PRO A 35 6.50 11.17 9.07
CA PRO A 35 5.30 11.45 8.32
C PRO A 35 5.24 10.40 7.23
N LEU A 36 4.14 9.64 7.20
CA LEU A 36 3.95 8.60 6.21
C LEU A 36 4.19 9.28 4.86
N GLN A 37 5.30 8.95 4.18
CA GLN A 37 5.71 9.59 2.92
C GLN A 37 4.85 9.08 1.76
N LEU A 38 3.54 9.02 2.01
CA LEU A 38 2.51 8.50 1.13
C LEU A 38 2.49 9.30 -0.17
N SER A 39 2.72 10.61 -0.09
CA SER A 39 2.84 11.45 -1.29
C SER A 39 4.00 11.02 -2.18
N ASP A 40 5.15 10.66 -1.60
CA ASP A 40 6.30 10.21 -2.38
C ASP A 40 6.05 8.81 -2.95
N HIS A 41 5.41 7.92 -2.19
CA HIS A 41 5.00 6.59 -2.70
C HIS A 41 3.96 6.69 -3.82
N ILE A 42 3.02 7.63 -3.75
CA ILE A 42 2.06 7.89 -4.82
C ILE A 42 2.78 8.38 -6.07
N LYS A 43 3.70 9.33 -5.94
CA LYS A 43 4.50 9.83 -7.08
C LYS A 43 5.34 8.72 -7.70
N GLU A 44 6.02 7.93 -6.87
CA GLU A 44 6.79 6.76 -7.34
C GLU A 44 5.89 5.81 -8.14
N ALA A 45 4.69 5.51 -7.63
CA ALA A 45 3.76 4.65 -8.33
C ALA A 45 3.29 5.24 -9.67
N GLN A 46 3.01 6.54 -9.72
CA GLN A 46 2.68 7.25 -10.96
C GLN A 46 3.82 7.15 -11.98
N ASP A 47 5.06 7.36 -11.55
CA ASP A 47 6.24 7.27 -12.42
C ASP A 47 6.46 5.84 -12.94
N VAL A 48 6.32 4.83 -12.06
CA VAL A 48 6.42 3.41 -12.43
C VAL A 48 5.34 3.04 -13.47
N ILE A 49 4.08 3.42 -13.26
CA ILE A 49 2.98 3.14 -14.18
C ILE A 49 3.20 3.82 -15.54
N LYS A 50 3.66 5.08 -15.53
CA LYS A 50 3.97 5.83 -16.76
C LYS A 50 5.11 5.17 -17.55
N ASN A 51 6.17 4.76 -16.86
CA ASN A 51 7.31 4.07 -17.47
C ASN A 51 6.88 2.72 -18.06
N LEU A 52 6.06 1.97 -17.34
CA LEU A 52 5.50 0.72 -17.84
C LEU A 52 4.67 0.91 -19.11
N GLY A 53 3.80 1.92 -19.15
CA GLY A 53 3.00 2.21 -20.34
C GLY A 53 3.87 2.46 -21.58
N THR A 54 5.00 3.14 -21.39
CA THR A 54 5.99 3.36 -22.45
C THR A 54 6.66 2.04 -22.88
N GLN A 55 7.08 1.20 -21.93
CA GLN A 55 7.71 -0.09 -22.23
C GLN A 55 6.77 -1.04 -22.98
N ILE A 56 5.51 -1.14 -22.54
CA ILE A 56 4.50 -1.96 -23.23
C ILE A 56 4.36 -1.50 -24.69
N GLN A 57 4.31 -0.20 -24.93
CA GLN A 57 4.17 0.34 -26.29
C GLN A 57 5.37 -0.02 -27.19
N GLN A 58 6.58 -0.06 -26.63
CA GLN A 58 7.79 -0.44 -27.36
C GLN A 58 7.81 -1.93 -27.74
N GLN A 59 7.26 -2.79 -26.88
CA GLN A 59 7.30 -4.24 -27.10
C GLN A 59 6.24 -4.78 -28.06
N LEU A 60 5.17 -4.02 -28.30
CA LEU A 60 4.13 -4.40 -29.26
C LEU A 60 4.62 -4.52 -30.71
N ASN A 61 5.77 -3.95 -31.04
CA ASN A 61 6.33 -4.01 -32.40
C ASN A 61 7.40 -5.10 -32.56
N LEU A 62 7.61 -5.94 -31.54
CA LEU A 62 8.65 -6.99 -31.57
C LEU A 62 8.09 -8.32 -32.11
N PRO A 63 8.95 -9.15 -32.73
CA PRO A 63 8.54 -10.44 -33.32
C PRO A 63 8.10 -11.48 -32.28
N ASN A 64 8.54 -11.37 -31.03
CA ASN A 64 8.22 -12.33 -29.95
C ASN A 64 6.85 -12.06 -29.29
N GLN A 65 5.81 -11.91 -30.11
CA GLN A 65 4.47 -11.52 -29.66
C GLN A 65 3.89 -12.54 -28.67
N GLN A 66 4.02 -13.84 -28.93
CA GLN A 66 3.38 -14.87 -28.10
C GLN A 66 3.86 -14.85 -26.65
N GLU A 67 5.17 -14.74 -26.41
CA GLU A 67 5.73 -14.66 -25.06
C GLU A 67 5.34 -13.37 -24.34
N PHE A 68 5.29 -12.25 -25.08
CA PHE A 68 4.71 -11.00 -24.58
C PHE A 68 3.24 -11.18 -24.16
N LEU A 69 2.42 -11.87 -24.97
CA LEU A 69 1.02 -12.12 -24.67
C LEU A 69 0.84 -12.95 -23.40
N ASP A 70 1.60 -14.03 -23.26
CA ASP A 70 1.48 -14.95 -22.13
C ASP A 70 1.93 -14.26 -20.83
N THR A 71 3.02 -13.50 -20.88
CA THR A 71 3.48 -12.63 -19.80
C THR A 71 2.39 -11.63 -19.39
N PHE A 72 1.77 -10.96 -20.37
CA PHE A 72 0.75 -9.95 -20.10
C PHE A 72 -0.51 -10.54 -19.45
N LYS A 73 -0.95 -11.71 -19.93
CA LYS A 73 -2.08 -12.46 -19.36
C LYS A 73 -1.82 -12.88 -17.93
N GLU A 74 -0.64 -13.42 -17.66
CA GLU A 74 -0.24 -13.86 -16.33
C GLU A 74 -0.24 -12.69 -15.35
N GLN A 75 0.44 -11.58 -15.70
CA GLN A 75 0.52 -10.42 -14.82
C GLN A 75 -0.82 -9.72 -14.61
N SER A 76 -1.69 -9.70 -15.62
CA SER A 76 -3.06 -9.19 -15.47
C SER A 76 -3.88 -10.05 -14.52
N SER A 77 -3.74 -11.37 -14.60
CA SER A 77 -4.41 -12.31 -13.69
C SER A 77 -3.89 -12.17 -12.27
N ASN A 78 -2.57 -12.01 -12.10
CA ASN A 78 -1.95 -11.78 -10.80
C ASN A 78 -2.42 -10.46 -10.17
N LEU A 79 -2.50 -9.38 -10.95
CA LEU A 79 -3.05 -8.11 -10.48
C LEU A 79 -4.49 -8.28 -10.01
N LEU A 80 -5.35 -8.91 -10.81
CA LEU A 80 -6.75 -9.16 -10.44
C LEU A 80 -6.85 -9.94 -9.13
N ASN A 81 -6.11 -11.04 -9.00
CA ASN A 81 -6.11 -11.89 -7.81
C ASN A 81 -5.62 -11.12 -6.57
N ASN A 82 -4.56 -10.32 -6.71
CA ASN A 82 -4.02 -9.50 -5.63
C ASN A 82 -5.03 -8.45 -5.17
N VAL A 83 -5.71 -7.79 -6.11
CA VAL A 83 -6.75 -6.80 -5.78
C VAL A 83 -7.95 -7.46 -5.12
N GLN A 84 -8.46 -8.57 -5.65
CA GLN A 84 -9.58 -9.30 -5.03
C GLN A 84 -9.24 -9.75 -3.60
N THR A 85 -8.02 -10.24 -3.41
CA THR A 85 -7.52 -10.64 -2.08
C THR A 85 -7.42 -9.44 -1.14
N TYR A 86 -6.89 -8.32 -1.62
CA TYR A 86 -6.84 -7.06 -0.87
C TYR A 86 -8.24 -6.59 -0.46
N LEU A 87 -9.18 -6.52 -1.42
CA LEU A 87 -10.55 -6.08 -1.16
C LEU A 87 -11.25 -6.96 -0.12
N LYS A 88 -11.06 -8.28 -0.22
CA LYS A 88 -11.61 -9.23 0.74
C LYS A 88 -11.00 -9.07 2.12
N ASN A 89 -9.67 -9.18 2.24
CA ASN A 89 -8.96 -9.13 3.52
C ASN A 89 -9.23 -7.81 4.26
N MET A 90 -9.34 -6.72 3.50
CA MET A 90 -9.55 -5.41 4.08
C MET A 90 -11.00 -5.19 4.51
N SER A 91 -11.96 -5.71 3.74
CA SER A 91 -13.37 -5.73 4.17
C SER A 91 -13.51 -6.45 5.52
N ASP A 92 -12.81 -7.57 5.70
CA ASP A 92 -12.81 -8.34 6.94
C ASP A 92 -12.13 -7.57 8.09
N GLU A 93 -10.98 -6.92 7.82
CA GLU A 93 -10.28 -6.09 8.81
C GLU A 93 -11.14 -4.92 9.28
N ILE A 94 -11.84 -4.24 8.38
CA ILE A 94 -12.63 -3.05 8.70
C ILE A 94 -13.87 -3.40 9.50
N LYS A 95 -14.62 -4.42 9.09
CA LYS A 95 -15.78 -4.91 9.84
C LYS A 95 -15.41 -5.34 11.27
N THR A 96 -14.23 -5.93 11.44
CA THR A 96 -13.83 -6.53 12.72
C THR A 96 -13.10 -5.55 13.64
N LYS A 97 -12.22 -4.72 13.09
CA LYS A 97 -11.24 -3.93 13.88
C LYS A 97 -11.42 -2.42 13.75
N ARG A 98 -12.06 -1.95 12.67
CA ARG A 98 -12.13 -0.51 12.35
C ARG A 98 -13.49 -0.12 11.75
N PRO A 99 -14.62 -0.34 12.46
CA PRO A 99 -15.96 -0.08 11.91
C PRO A 99 -16.19 1.39 11.52
N GLY A 100 -15.47 2.33 12.15
CA GLY A 100 -15.51 3.75 11.75
C GLY A 100 -14.92 4.05 10.36
N LEU A 101 -14.36 3.07 9.65
CA LEU A 101 -13.86 3.17 8.27
C LEU A 101 -14.80 2.54 7.24
N GLU A 102 -15.96 2.03 7.65
CA GLU A 102 -16.85 1.24 6.77
C GLU A 102 -17.35 2.02 5.56
N ASP A 103 -17.80 3.26 5.74
CA ASP A 103 -18.29 4.10 4.63
C ASP A 103 -17.17 4.44 3.64
N PHE A 104 -16.01 4.86 4.19
CA PHE A 104 -14.82 5.17 3.41
C PHE A 104 -14.38 3.96 2.57
N TRP A 105 -14.31 2.79 3.21
CA TRP A 105 -13.93 1.55 2.56
C TRP A 105 -14.96 1.08 1.54
N THR A 106 -16.25 1.19 1.84
CA THR A 106 -17.30 0.80 0.90
C THR A 106 -17.20 1.58 -0.40
N ASN A 107 -16.96 2.90 -0.31
CA ASN A 107 -16.75 3.73 -1.49
C ASN A 107 -15.53 3.27 -2.31
N MET A 108 -14.38 3.10 -1.64
CA MET A 108 -13.16 2.65 -2.32
C MET A 108 -13.32 1.25 -2.93
N ASN A 109 -13.91 0.32 -2.19
CA ASN A 109 -14.18 -1.04 -2.62
C ASN A 109 -15.11 -1.06 -3.84
N ASN A 110 -16.15 -0.21 -3.88
CA ASN A 110 -17.05 -0.14 -5.03
C ASN A 110 -16.31 0.31 -6.30
N LYS A 111 -15.53 1.37 -6.22
CA LYS A 111 -14.76 1.88 -7.38
C LYS A 111 -13.72 0.88 -7.88
N LEU A 112 -13.00 0.23 -6.96
CA LEU A 112 -12.05 -0.82 -7.32
C LEU A 112 -12.78 -2.04 -7.91
N SER A 113 -13.88 -2.47 -7.30
CA SER A 113 -14.68 -3.58 -7.81
C SER A 113 -15.25 -3.30 -9.20
N GLU A 114 -15.74 -2.08 -9.47
CA GLU A 114 -16.21 -1.69 -10.80
C GLU A 114 -15.11 -1.78 -11.86
N THR A 115 -13.89 -1.40 -11.50
CA THR A 115 -12.72 -1.48 -12.39
C THR A 115 -12.31 -2.94 -12.65
N PHE A 116 -12.23 -3.75 -11.59
CA PHE A 116 -11.64 -5.08 -11.65
C PHE A 116 -12.64 -6.23 -11.90
N ASN A 117 -13.93 -6.07 -11.61
CA ASN A 117 -14.96 -7.07 -12.02
C ASN A 117 -15.10 -7.16 -13.54
N ASN A 118 -14.72 -6.08 -14.24
CA ASN A 118 -14.66 -6.05 -15.68
C ASN A 118 -13.37 -6.65 -16.25
N PHE A 119 -12.49 -7.23 -15.42
CA PHE A 119 -11.39 -8.10 -15.85
C PHE A 119 -11.83 -9.55 -15.83
N ASN A 120 -12.49 -10.01 -16.89
CA ASN A 120 -12.64 -11.43 -17.14
C ASN A 120 -12.26 -11.67 -18.59
N PHE A 121 -11.03 -12.14 -18.84
CA PHE A 121 -10.52 -12.25 -20.20
C PHE A 121 -9.65 -13.50 -20.37
N ASN A 122 -10.00 -14.28 -21.40
CA ASN A 122 -9.13 -15.23 -22.05
C ASN A 122 -8.83 -14.68 -23.46
N PRO A 123 -7.88 -13.73 -23.61
CA PRO A 123 -7.72 -13.03 -24.87
C PRO A 123 -7.04 -13.94 -25.90
N GLU A 124 -7.69 -14.12 -27.04
CA GLU A 124 -7.24 -14.95 -28.17
C GLU A 124 -6.80 -14.10 -29.37
N THR A 125 -7.15 -12.80 -29.38
CA THR A 125 -6.84 -11.88 -30.50
C THR A 125 -6.07 -10.65 -30.05
N THR A 126 -5.33 -10.03 -30.97
CA THR A 126 -4.60 -8.77 -30.73
C THR A 126 -5.51 -7.65 -30.23
N GLU A 127 -6.76 -7.59 -30.69
CA GLU A 127 -7.78 -6.64 -30.24
C GLU A 127 -8.08 -6.82 -28.74
N GLN A 128 -8.34 -8.07 -28.32
CA GLN A 128 -8.62 -8.40 -26.92
C GLN A 128 -7.40 -8.17 -26.02
N ILE A 129 -6.19 -8.27 -26.58
CA ILE A 129 -4.96 -7.93 -25.87
C ILE A 129 -4.81 -6.42 -25.68
N ASN A 130 -5.11 -5.62 -26.70
CA ASN A 130 -5.16 -4.17 -26.53
C ASN A 130 -6.18 -3.76 -25.46
N GLN A 131 -7.32 -4.45 -25.40
CA GLN A 131 -8.32 -4.25 -24.35
C GLN A 131 -7.80 -4.69 -22.98
N LEU A 132 -7.16 -5.86 -22.88
CA LEU A 132 -6.55 -6.33 -21.63
C LEU A 132 -5.47 -5.34 -21.14
N ARG A 133 -4.68 -4.80 -22.06
CA ARG A 133 -3.67 -3.77 -21.76
C ARG A 133 -4.30 -2.51 -21.21
N THR A 134 -5.28 -1.97 -21.91
CA THR A 134 -5.99 -0.76 -21.46
C THR A 134 -6.58 -0.99 -20.08
N LYS A 135 -7.23 -2.15 -19.85
CA LYS A 135 -7.77 -2.52 -18.54
C LYS A 135 -6.70 -2.65 -17.47
N PHE A 136 -5.56 -3.28 -17.77
CA PHE A 136 -4.41 -3.36 -16.86
C PHE A 136 -3.96 -1.96 -16.43
N GLN A 137 -3.73 -1.07 -17.40
CA GLN A 137 -3.29 0.29 -17.16
C GLN A 137 -4.33 1.10 -16.36
N GLU A 138 -5.61 0.99 -16.72
CA GLU A 138 -6.73 1.56 -15.97
C GLU A 138 -6.77 1.02 -14.54
N GLY A 139 -6.60 -0.29 -14.35
CA GLY A 139 -6.61 -0.94 -13.05
C GLY A 139 -5.52 -0.42 -12.12
N VAL A 140 -4.26 -0.43 -12.56
CA VAL A 140 -3.14 0.09 -11.75
C VAL A 140 -3.28 1.60 -11.51
N GLN A 141 -3.76 2.36 -12.50
CA GLN A 141 -3.98 3.79 -12.34
C GLN A 141 -5.10 4.08 -11.34
N THR A 142 -6.22 3.35 -11.39
CA THR A 142 -7.33 3.52 -10.44
C THR A 142 -6.89 3.20 -9.02
N LEU A 143 -6.08 2.16 -8.81
CA LEU A 143 -5.49 1.88 -7.49
C LEU A 143 -4.74 3.08 -6.94
N VAL A 144 -3.87 3.69 -7.74
CA VAL A 144 -3.08 4.86 -7.32
C VAL A 144 -3.95 6.12 -7.15
N THR A 145 -4.90 6.36 -8.04
CA THR A 145 -5.80 7.52 -7.97
C THR A 145 -6.71 7.46 -6.75
N GLU A 146 -7.35 6.32 -6.49
CA GLU A 146 -8.19 6.16 -5.29
C GLU A 146 -7.36 6.15 -4.01
N SER A 147 -6.13 5.66 -4.08
CA SER A 147 -5.15 5.83 -3.01
C SER A 147 -4.81 7.30 -2.74
N GLU A 148 -4.60 8.11 -3.77
CA GLU A 148 -4.36 9.54 -3.61
C GLU A 148 -5.56 10.26 -3.01
N ASN A 149 -6.78 9.91 -3.45
CA ASN A 149 -8.01 10.44 -2.88
C ASN A 149 -8.14 10.07 -1.39
N ALA A 150 -7.84 8.81 -1.05
CA ALA A 150 -7.77 8.35 0.33
C ALA A 150 -6.73 9.11 1.16
N ALA A 151 -5.54 9.36 0.62
CA ALA A 151 -4.50 10.10 1.31
C ALA A 151 -4.96 11.53 1.69
N LYS A 152 -5.75 12.17 0.83
CA LYS A 152 -6.27 13.53 1.07
C LYS A 152 -7.25 13.59 2.25
N THR A 153 -8.00 12.52 2.51
CA THR A 153 -8.97 12.47 3.62
C THR A 153 -8.34 12.14 4.97
N ILE A 154 -7.06 11.75 5.02
CA ILE A 154 -6.34 11.45 6.27
C ILE A 154 -6.42 12.64 7.23
N ASN A 155 -6.07 13.84 6.76
CA ASN A 155 -5.98 15.03 7.63
C ASN A 155 -7.33 15.47 8.24
N GLU A 156 -8.44 14.97 7.74
CA GLU A 156 -9.80 15.35 8.17
C GLU A 156 -10.35 14.44 9.28
N ASN A 157 -9.59 13.41 9.68
CA ASN A 157 -10.07 12.33 10.52
C ASN A 157 -9.30 12.17 11.84
N SER A 158 -9.83 11.37 12.78
CA SER A 158 -9.14 11.05 14.05
C SER A 158 -7.88 10.21 13.84
N SER A 159 -6.91 10.26 14.77
CA SER A 159 -5.61 9.59 14.62
C SER A 159 -5.67 8.07 14.34
N LYS A 160 -6.65 7.35 14.89
CA LYS A 160 -6.84 5.90 14.61
C LYS A 160 -7.40 5.64 13.21
N VAL A 161 -8.26 6.54 12.74
CA VAL A 161 -8.85 6.52 11.39
C VAL A 161 -7.78 6.92 10.38
N GLN A 162 -6.94 7.92 10.69
CA GLN A 162 -5.75 8.31 9.94
C GLN A 162 -4.81 7.13 9.70
N GLU A 163 -4.42 6.42 10.75
CA GLU A 163 -3.52 5.26 10.64
C GLU A 163 -4.13 4.14 9.76
N GLY A 164 -5.45 3.94 9.87
CA GLY A 164 -6.17 2.98 9.04
C GLY A 164 -6.14 3.35 7.57
N ILE A 165 -6.57 4.57 7.24
CA ILE A 165 -6.55 5.10 5.87
C ILE A 165 -5.13 5.05 5.30
N ALA A 166 -4.14 5.54 6.05
CA ALA A 166 -2.72 5.48 5.72
C ALA A 166 -2.25 4.07 5.33
N LYS A 167 -2.53 3.07 6.17
CA LYS A 167 -2.17 1.67 5.91
C LYS A 167 -2.84 1.17 4.63
N PHE A 168 -4.11 1.47 4.43
CA PHE A 168 -4.87 1.00 3.27
C PHE A 168 -4.37 1.60 1.98
N THR A 169 -4.14 2.91 1.99
CA THR A 169 -3.58 3.65 0.88
C THR A 169 -2.22 3.09 0.51
N LYS A 170 -1.35 2.87 1.50
CA LYS A 170 -0.03 2.29 1.24
C LYS A 170 -0.14 0.91 0.58
N GLN A 171 -0.99 0.02 1.09
CA GLN A 171 -1.14 -1.32 0.53
C GLN A 171 -1.67 -1.32 -0.91
N ALA A 172 -2.62 -0.44 -1.23
CA ALA A 172 -3.12 -0.30 -2.59
C ALA A 172 -2.04 0.23 -3.55
N ILE A 173 -1.24 1.21 -3.11
CA ILE A 173 -0.06 1.70 -3.86
C ILE A 173 0.96 0.58 -4.07
N ASP A 174 1.28 -0.17 -3.01
CA ASP A 174 2.26 -1.27 -3.07
C ASP A 174 1.82 -2.32 -4.13
N ILE A 175 0.52 -2.66 -4.18
CA ILE A 175 -0.03 -3.58 -5.20
C ILE A 175 0.17 -3.02 -6.62
N ALA A 176 -0.14 -1.74 -6.83
CA ALA A 176 0.00 -1.10 -8.15
C ALA A 176 1.47 -1.03 -8.60
N VAL A 177 2.38 -0.67 -7.69
CA VAL A 177 3.83 -0.63 -7.93
C VAL A 177 4.35 -2.03 -8.26
N GLN A 178 4.03 -3.03 -7.43
CA GLN A 178 4.50 -4.40 -7.63
C GLN A 178 3.99 -4.99 -8.95
N ALA A 179 2.70 -4.84 -9.25
CA ALA A 179 2.15 -5.32 -10.52
C ALA A 179 2.86 -4.66 -11.71
N SER A 180 3.12 -3.36 -11.61
CA SER A 180 3.76 -2.62 -12.68
C SER A 180 5.23 -2.98 -12.87
N GLN A 181 5.98 -3.12 -11.78
CA GLN A 181 7.38 -3.54 -11.80
C GLN A 181 7.54 -4.99 -12.26
N ASN A 182 6.68 -5.91 -11.80
CA ASN A 182 6.71 -7.31 -12.22
C ASN A 182 6.49 -7.44 -13.73
N LEU A 183 5.50 -6.74 -14.27
CA LEU A 183 5.28 -6.72 -15.70
C LEU A 183 6.47 -6.10 -16.44
N SER A 184 6.95 -4.92 -16.02
CA SER A 184 8.14 -4.27 -16.60
C SER A 184 9.34 -5.23 -16.67
N ASN A 185 9.63 -5.94 -15.57
CA ASN A 185 10.78 -6.83 -15.47
C ASN A 185 10.64 -8.05 -16.38
N GLN A 186 9.46 -8.69 -16.41
CA GLN A 186 9.22 -9.86 -17.27
C GLN A 186 9.23 -9.48 -18.75
N LEU A 187 8.65 -8.34 -19.09
CA LEU A 187 8.69 -7.79 -20.44
C LEU A 187 10.15 -7.58 -20.89
N GLN A 188 11.01 -6.98 -20.07
CA GLN A 188 12.42 -6.80 -20.42
C GLN A 188 13.14 -8.14 -20.65
N GLN A 189 12.88 -9.14 -19.83
CA GLN A 189 13.47 -10.48 -19.97
C GLN A 189 13.04 -11.16 -21.28
N ALA A 190 11.77 -11.08 -21.66
CA ALA A 190 11.23 -11.65 -22.90
C ALA A 190 11.80 -11.02 -24.19
N THR A 191 12.49 -9.88 -24.08
CA THR A 191 13.12 -9.17 -25.21
C THR A 191 14.64 -9.31 -25.28
N THR A 192 15.26 -9.96 -24.28
CA THR A 192 16.69 -10.21 -24.30
C THR A 192 16.96 -11.46 -25.13
N PRO A 193 17.73 -11.41 -26.24
CA PRO A 193 18.01 -12.60 -27.04
C PRO A 193 18.69 -13.66 -26.16
N GLN A 194 18.10 -14.85 -26.10
CA GLN A 194 18.67 -15.99 -25.42
C GLN A 194 20.02 -16.31 -26.10
N PRO A 195 21.16 -16.38 -25.38
CA PRO A 195 22.43 -16.72 -25.99
C PRO A 195 22.30 -18.11 -26.63
N GLU A 196 22.56 -18.18 -27.94
CA GLU A 196 22.66 -19.44 -28.66
C GLU A 196 23.82 -20.25 -28.06
N ASN A 197 23.53 -21.45 -27.54
CA ASN A 197 24.51 -22.47 -27.22
C ASN A 197 24.56 -23.50 -28.35
#